data_AF-A0A3N5DJC5-F1
#
_entry.id   AF-A0A3N5DJC5-F1
#
_cell.length_a   1.000
_cell.length_b   1.000
_cell.length_c   1.000
_cell.angle_alpha   90.00
_cell.angle_beta   90.00
_cell.angle_gamma   90.00
#
_symmetry.space_group_name_H-M   'P 1'
#
loop_
_entity.id
_entity.type
_entity.pdbx_description
1 polymer ?
#
loop_
_entity_poly.entity_id
_entity_poly.type
_entity_poly.pdbx_seq_one_letter_code
_entity_poly.pdbx_strand_id
1 'polypeptide(L)' 'MGDFNDVRWSRTTTTFREMGDWPDPRLGRGTFPTFPSDHLWLGWPLDQIMVKGALDLRSFEVLPDDGSDHRAMLAVLCAP' A
#
# COMPACT_ATOMS: atom_id res chain seq x y z
N MET A 1 -4.99 4.51 6.23
CA MET A 1 -4.15 3.30 6.07
C MET A 1 -4.90 2.12 6.63
N GLY A 2 -4.72 0.92 6.08
CA GLY A 2 -5.25 -0.31 6.65
C GLY A 2 -5.28 -1.45 5.64
N ASP A 3 -5.74 -2.61 6.09
CA ASP A 3 -6.08 -3.75 5.23
C ASP A 3 -7.43 -3.49 4.54
N PHE A 4 -7.41 -3.48 3.22
CA PHE A 4 -8.60 -3.23 2.40
C PHE A 4 -9.19 -4.54 1.86
N ASN A 5 -8.51 -5.68 2.08
CA ASN A 5 -8.79 -6.97 1.44
C ASN A 5 -8.97 -6.85 -0.09
N ASP A 6 -8.29 -5.87 -0.67
CA ASP A 6 -8.48 -5.50 -2.06
C ASP A 6 -7.19 -4.94 -2.64
N VAL A 7 -7.04 -5.11 -3.95
CA VAL A 7 -5.82 -4.75 -4.68
C VAL A 7 -5.99 -3.43 -5.41
N ARG A 8 -4.89 -2.71 -5.57
CA ARG A 8 -4.86 -1.37 -6.21
C ARG A 8 -5.42 -1.31 -7.64
N TRP A 9 -5.41 -2.43 -8.38
CA TRP A 9 -5.95 -2.56 -9.74
C TRP A 9 -7.34 -3.19 -9.77
N SER A 10 -7.98 -3.39 -8.61
CA SER A 10 -9.38 -3.75 -8.56
C SER A 10 -10.23 -2.57 -9.03
N ARG A 11 -11.44 -2.87 -9.49
CA ARG A 11 -12.41 -1.85 -9.88
C ARG A 11 -12.79 -0.95 -8.71
N THR A 12 -13.03 -1.54 -7.53
CA THR A 12 -13.46 -0.79 -6.33
C THR A 12 -12.40 0.20 -5.88
N THR A 13 -11.15 -0.25 -5.73
CA THR A 13 -10.05 0.61 -5.30
C THR A 13 -9.70 1.66 -6.37
N THR A 14 -9.76 1.30 -7.66
CA THR A 14 -9.54 2.27 -8.75
C THR A 14 -10.60 3.37 -8.73
N THR A 15 -11.88 3.01 -8.65
CA THR A 15 -12.98 3.98 -8.59
C THR A 15 -12.89 4.86 -7.35
N PHE A 16 -12.57 4.31 -6.17
CA PHE A 16 -12.36 5.10 -4.95
C PHE A 16 -11.28 6.17 -5.14
N ARG A 17 -10.15 5.78 -5.75
CA ARG A 17 -9.01 6.68 -5.97
C ARG A 17 -9.34 7.78 -6.98
N GLU A 18 -9.99 7.42 -8.08
CA GLU A 18 -10.37 8.36 -9.14
C GLU A 18 -11.44 9.36 -8.66
N MET A 19 -12.47 8.89 -7.96
CA MET A 19 -13.53 9.76 -7.45
C MET A 19 -13.05 10.66 -6.32
N GLY A 20 -12.17 10.15 -5.46
CA GLY A 20 -11.67 10.87 -4.30
C GLY A 20 -10.39 11.67 -4.53
N ASP A 21 -9.81 11.63 -5.74
CA ASP A 21 -8.50 12.19 -6.06
C ASP A 21 -7.43 11.75 -5.03
N TRP A 22 -7.29 10.44 -4.88
CA TRP A 22 -6.30 9.81 -3.99
C TRP A 22 -5.14 9.23 -4.81
N PRO A 23 -3.99 9.91 -4.86
CA PRO A 23 -2.81 9.37 -5.53
C PRO A 23 -2.32 8.11 -4.80
N ASP A 24 -1.78 7.19 -5.59
CA ASP A 24 -1.26 5.92 -5.06
C ASP A 24 0.25 6.02 -4.87
N PRO A 25 0.74 5.91 -3.61
CA PRO A 25 2.16 6.07 -3.29
C PRO A 25 3.06 5.02 -3.96
N ARG A 26 2.51 3.90 -4.42
CA ARG A 26 3.26 2.77 -4.99
C ARG A 26 3.42 2.86 -6.51
N LEU A 27 2.82 3.86 -7.18
CA LEU A 27 3.00 4.04 -8.62
C LEU A 27 4.50 4.19 -8.94
N GLY A 28 4.98 3.35 -9.86
CA GLY A 28 6.39 3.29 -10.27
C GLY A 28 7.36 2.60 -9.30
N ARG A 29 6.89 2.06 -8.16
CA ARG A 29 7.76 1.52 -7.10
C ARG A 29 7.64 0.01 -6.86
N GLY A 30 6.60 -0.64 -7.40
CA GLY A 30 6.36 -2.08 -7.26
C GLY A 30 4.95 -2.41 -6.75
N THR A 31 4.70 -3.70 -6.51
CA THR A 31 3.40 -4.20 -6.02
C THR A 31 3.26 -4.08 -4.50
N PHE A 32 4.34 -4.28 -3.73
CA PHE A 32 4.37 -4.28 -2.26
C PHE A 32 3.37 -5.27 -1.63
N PRO A 33 3.53 -6.58 -1.89
CA PRO A 33 2.67 -7.60 -1.32
C PRO A 33 2.84 -7.63 0.20
N THR A 34 1.73 -7.83 0.91
CA THR A 34 1.71 -7.98 2.38
C THR A 34 1.17 -9.33 2.81
N PHE A 35 0.38 -10.01 1.97
CA PHE A 35 -0.26 -11.29 2.29
C PHE A 35 -0.06 -12.32 1.15
N PRO A 36 0.12 -13.62 1.42
CA PRO A 36 0.42 -14.19 2.74
C PRO A 36 1.86 -13.86 3.12
N SER A 37 2.10 -13.65 4.42
CA SER A 37 3.38 -13.16 4.94
C SER A 37 4.56 -14.07 4.60
N ASP A 38 4.35 -15.37 4.43
CA ASP A 38 5.40 -16.36 4.14
C ASP A 38 5.76 -16.49 2.65
N HIS A 39 4.91 -16.01 1.73
CA HIS A 39 5.10 -16.15 0.27
C HIS A 39 4.89 -14.83 -0.48
N LEU A 40 5.58 -13.76 -0.08
CA LEU A 40 5.47 -12.44 -0.71
C LEU A 40 5.70 -12.43 -2.23
N TRP A 41 6.53 -13.32 -2.77
CA TRP A 41 6.79 -13.41 -4.21
C TRP A 41 5.56 -13.86 -5.03
N LEU A 42 4.57 -14.49 -4.38
CA LEU A 42 3.22 -14.77 -4.94
C LEU A 42 2.13 -13.93 -4.27
N GLY A 43 2.52 -12.99 -3.42
CA GLY A 43 1.61 -12.31 -2.51
C GLY A 43 0.80 -11.19 -3.17
N TRP A 44 -0.22 -10.77 -2.43
CA TRP A 44 -1.16 -9.72 -2.75
C TRP A 44 -0.93 -8.49 -1.87
N PRO A 45 -1.03 -7.27 -2.43
CA PRO A 45 -0.87 -6.03 -1.69
C PRO A 45 -2.20 -5.56 -1.10
N LEU A 46 -2.70 -6.29 -0.08
CA LEU A 46 -4.02 -6.07 0.51
C LEU A 46 -4.06 -4.83 1.42
N ASP A 47 -2.96 -4.56 2.11
CA ASP A 47 -2.83 -3.35 2.90
C ASP A 47 -2.59 -2.16 1.98
N GLN A 48 -3.18 -1.01 2.30
CA GLN A 48 -3.09 0.21 1.49
C GLN A 48 -2.81 1.45 2.37
N ILE A 49 -1.97 2.34 1.86
CA ILE A 49 -1.75 3.68 2.40
C ILE A 49 -2.12 4.66 1.28
N MET A 50 -2.98 5.61 1.59
CA MET A 50 -3.42 6.67 0.68
C MET A 50 -3.05 8.00 1.32
N VAL A 51 -2.41 8.87 0.54
CA VAL A 51 -1.86 10.15 1.01
C VAL A 51 -2.47 11.24 0.12
N LYS A 52 -2.87 12.37 0.72
CA LYS A 52 -3.43 13.53 0.00
C LYS A 52 -3.03 14.81 0.71
N GLY A 53 -3.07 15.93 -0.01
CA GLY A 53 -2.72 17.24 0.51
C GLY A 53 -1.23 17.54 0.34
N ALA A 54 -0.66 18.32 1.25
CA ALA A 54 0.74 18.75 1.21
C ALA A 54 1.71 17.71 1.80
N LEU A 55 1.41 16.42 1.65
CA LEU A 55 2.27 15.33 2.10
C LEU A 55 2.79 14.57 0.90
N ASP A 56 4.10 14.36 0.85
CA ASP A 56 4.77 13.59 -0.19
C ASP A 56 5.42 12.34 0.40
N LEU A 57 5.58 11.30 -0.43
CA LEU A 57 6.12 10.01 -0.02
C LEU A 57 7.64 9.98 -0.17
N ARG A 58 8.35 9.96 0.96
CA ARG A 58 9.82 9.86 1.00
C ARG A 58 10.30 8.42 0.84
N SER A 59 9.70 7.46 1.56
CA SER A 59 10.02 6.04 1.43
C SER A 59 8.81 5.16 1.71
N PHE A 60 8.83 3.95 1.14
CA PHE A 60 7.78 2.96 1.28
C PHE A 60 8.40 1.57 1.26
N GLU A 61 8.19 0.78 2.31
CA GLU A 61 8.75 -0.57 2.43
C GLU A 61 7.76 -1.53 3.09
N VAL A 62 7.88 -2.81 2.73
CA VAL A 62 7.24 -3.92 3.43
C VAL A 62 8.29 -4.50 4.39
N LEU A 63 7.93 -4.61 5.67
CA LEU A 63 8.84 -5.00 6.74
C LEU A 63 9.02 -6.54 6.79
N PRO A 64 10.05 -7.01 7.52
CA PRO A 64 10.22 -8.43 7.82
C PRO A 64 9.03 -9.04 8.56
N ASP A 65 9.05 -10.37 8.65
CA ASP A 65 7.99 -11.16 9.28
C ASP A 65 7.99 -10.87 10.77
N ASP A 66 6.81 -10.61 11.32
CA ASP A 66 6.58 -10.43 12.75
C ASP A 66 5.67 -11.53 13.33
N GLY A 67 5.34 -12.56 12.54
CA GLY A 67 4.45 -13.66 12.93
C GLY A 67 2.96 -13.41 12.62
N SER A 68 2.62 -12.26 12.03
CA SER A 68 1.31 -12.00 11.41
C SER A 68 1.19 -12.71 10.06
N ASP A 69 -0.04 -12.97 9.60
CA ASP A 69 -0.32 -13.43 8.23
C ASP A 69 -0.19 -12.30 7.19
N HIS A 70 -0.13 -11.05 7.65
CA HIS A 70 0.22 -9.86 6.89
C HIS A 70 1.59 -9.30 7.32
N ARG A 71 2.41 -8.85 6.36
CA ARG A 71 3.61 -8.06 6.64
C ARG A 71 3.25 -6.59 6.87
N ALA A 72 3.81 -6.00 7.92
CA ALA A 72 3.66 -4.58 8.19
C ALA A 72 4.28 -3.72 7.07
N MET A 73 3.69 -2.55 6.83
CA MET A 73 4.22 -1.57 5.88
C MET A 73 4.68 -0.31 6.60
N LEU A 74 5.86 0.18 6.25
CA LEU A 74 6.37 1.46 6.70
C LEU A 74 6.34 2.46 5.54
N ALA A 75 5.70 3.60 5.78
CA ALA A 75 5.75 4.75 4.89
C ALA A 75 6.32 5.95 5.66
N VAL A 76 7.34 6.59 5.11
CA VAL A 76 7.85 7.86 5.61
C VAL A 76 7.33 8.97 4.71
N LEU A 77 6.63 9.93 5.30
CA LEU A 77 6.08 11.08 4.62
C LEU A 77 6.91 12.33 4.93
N CYS A 78 6.96 13.27 3.99
CA CYS A 78 7.47 14.61 4.23
C CYS A 78 6.41 15.66 3.89
N ALA A 79 6.43 16.76 4.62
CA ALA A 79 5.70 17.98 4.31
C ALA A 79 6.70 19.04 3.82
N PRO A 80 6.26 20.03 3.02
CA PRO A 80 7.08 21.18 2.66
C PRO A 80 7.54 22.00 3.88
#